data_AF-A0A8J2LIM6-F1
#
_entry.id   AF-A0A8J2LIM6-F1
#
_cell.length_a   1.000
_cell.length_b   1.000
_cell.length_c   1.000
_cell.angle_alpha   90.00
_cell.angle_beta   90.00
_cell.angle_gamma   90.00
#
_symmetry.space_group_name_H-M   'P 1'
#
loop_
_entity.id
_entity.type
_entity.pdbx_description
1 polymer ?
#
loop_
_entity_poly.entity_id
_entity_poly.type
_entity_poly.pdbx_seq_one_letter_code
_entity_poly.pdbx_strand_id
1 'polypeptide(L)'
;ELVSMINSLTDAHRQICTPLTLGSILSAVRLIPSEELLKFRQSADKDGRVPEMAGNTAISNMILQLTIETVPGEGHYEVTMNYDRYKGKFFVKETDISRINKYGNQADCVVHKTELSYLRKYCVCRGSEM
;
A
#
# COMPACT_ATOMS: atom_id res chain seq x y z
N GLU A 1 10.22 4.40 -3.22
CA GLU A 1 10.15 3.25 -2.29
C GLU A 1 9.12 2.21 -2.73
N LEU A 2 7.81 2.51 -2.79
CA LEU A 2 6.74 1.55 -3.15
C LEU A 2 7.05 0.65 -4.38
N VAL A 3 7.38 1.25 -5.53
CA VAL A 3 7.68 0.47 -6.76
C VAL A 3 8.93 -0.40 -6.60
N SER A 4 9.89 0.00 -5.76
CA SER A 4 11.05 -0.84 -5.43
C SER A 4 10.63 -2.04 -4.57
N MET A 5 9.66 -1.87 -3.68
CA MET A 5 9.09 -2.97 -2.91
C MET A 5 8.32 -3.93 -3.81
N ILE A 6 7.42 -3.43 -4.68
CA ILE A 6 6.70 -4.26 -5.67
C ILE A 6 7.70 -5.06 -6.52
N ASN A 7 8.77 -4.42 -7.00
CA ASN A 7 9.82 -5.08 -7.75
C ASN A 7 10.55 -6.17 -6.95
N SER A 8 10.79 -5.99 -5.65
CA SER A 8 11.46 -6.98 -4.80
C SER A 8 10.68 -8.31 -4.69
N LEU A 9 9.35 -8.25 -4.78
CA LEU A 9 8.47 -9.42 -4.72
C LEU A 9 8.57 -10.32 -5.97
N THR A 10 9.01 -9.75 -7.10
CA THR A 10 9.22 -10.47 -8.38
C THR A 10 10.70 -10.74 -8.69
N ASP A 11 11.62 -10.46 -7.77
CA ASP A 11 13.05 -10.40 -8.09
C ASP A 11 13.69 -11.76 -8.42
N ALA A 12 13.22 -12.84 -7.79
CA ALA A 12 13.59 -14.22 -8.18
C ALA A 12 13.03 -14.67 -9.55
N HIS A 13 12.22 -13.82 -10.20
CA HIS A 13 11.44 -14.13 -11.40
C HIS A 13 11.70 -13.19 -12.58
N ARG A 14 12.81 -12.42 -12.57
CA ARG A 14 13.18 -11.48 -13.66
C ARG A 14 13.25 -12.11 -15.05
N GLN A 15 13.45 -13.42 -15.15
CA GLN A 15 13.43 -14.21 -16.39
C GLN A 15 12.03 -14.30 -17.04
N ILE A 16 10.96 -14.07 -16.28
CA ILE A 16 9.57 -14.09 -16.78
C ILE A 16 8.80 -12.80 -16.47
N CYS A 17 9.10 -12.11 -15.38
CA CYS A 17 8.46 -10.85 -14.96
C CYS A 17 9.34 -9.65 -15.29
N THR A 18 8.79 -8.65 -15.97
CA THR A 18 9.44 -7.40 -16.33
C THR A 18 9.44 -6.43 -15.13
N PRO A 19 10.55 -5.71 -14.85
CA PRO A 19 10.57 -4.71 -13.79
C PRO A 19 9.57 -3.58 -14.03
N LEU A 20 8.84 -3.19 -12.98
CA LEU A 20 7.87 -2.10 -13.04
C LEU A 20 8.53 -0.76 -12.70
N THR A 21 8.03 0.32 -13.29
CA THR A 21 8.41 1.71 -12.99
C THR A 21 7.17 2.52 -12.62
N LEU A 22 7.33 3.66 -11.96
CA LEU A 22 6.21 4.55 -11.67
C LEU A 22 5.79 5.26 -12.97
N GLY A 23 4.53 5.06 -13.39
CA GLY A 23 3.92 5.83 -14.47
C GLY A 23 3.34 7.13 -13.96
N SER A 24 2.37 7.05 -13.05
CA SER A 24 1.68 8.22 -12.50
C SER A 24 1.24 8.02 -11.03
N ILE A 25 0.98 9.12 -10.32
CA ILE A 25 0.31 9.10 -9.00
C ILE A 25 -1.13 9.54 -9.25
N LEU A 26 -2.08 8.64 -9.00
CA LEU A 26 -3.51 8.86 -9.23
C LEU A 26 -4.19 9.50 -8.02
N SER A 27 -3.75 9.16 -6.80
CA SER A 27 -4.25 9.74 -5.55
C SER A 27 -3.19 9.69 -4.45
N ALA A 28 -3.22 10.69 -3.57
CA ALA A 28 -2.38 10.76 -2.38
C ALA A 28 -3.16 11.45 -1.24
N VAL A 29 -3.53 10.68 -0.22
CA VAL A 29 -4.31 11.15 0.93
C VAL A 29 -3.53 10.90 2.21
N ARG A 30 -3.43 11.91 3.07
CA ARG A 30 -2.91 11.75 4.43
C ARG A 30 -4.06 11.43 5.37
N LEU A 31 -4.02 10.26 5.99
CA LEU A 31 -4.97 9.91 7.05
C LEU A 31 -4.50 10.53 8.37
N ILE A 32 -5.35 11.36 8.95
CA ILE A 32 -5.16 11.99 10.26
C ILE A 32 -6.32 11.58 11.19
N PRO A 33 -6.08 11.34 12.50
CA PRO A 33 -7.15 11.15 13.46
C PRO A 33 -8.10 12.36 13.50
N SER A 34 -9.38 12.13 13.82
CA SER A 34 -10.32 13.22 14.08
C SER A 34 -9.93 14.03 15.30
N GLU A 35 -10.25 15.31 15.33
CA GLU A 35 -9.98 16.17 16.51
C GLU A 35 -10.59 15.61 17.80
N GLU A 36 -11.77 14.99 17.70
CA GLU A 36 -12.45 14.36 18.82
C GLU A 36 -11.62 13.23 19.44
N LEU A 37 -11.02 12.37 18.60
CA LEU A 37 -10.15 11.29 19.07
C LEU A 37 -8.84 11.81 19.68
N LEU A 38 -8.34 12.98 19.22
CA LEU A 38 -7.18 13.63 19.82
C LEU A 38 -7.49 14.29 21.18
N LYS A 39 -8.75 14.69 21.38
CA LYS A 39 -9.29 15.27 22.62
C LYS A 39 -9.75 14.22 23.62
N PHE A 40 -10.01 12.97 23.21
CA PHE A 40 -10.32 11.89 24.15
C PHE A 40 -9.17 11.64 25.13
N ARG A 41 -9.46 11.66 26.43
CA ARG A 41 -8.50 11.37 27.52
C ARG A 41 -8.77 10.03 28.19
N GLN A 42 -10.01 9.80 28.59
CA GLN A 42 -10.50 8.63 29.34
C GLN A 42 -12.02 8.62 29.37
N SER A 43 -12.64 7.57 29.95
CA SER A 43 -14.05 7.64 30.36
C SER A 43 -14.21 8.51 31.62
N ALA A 44 -15.31 9.25 31.70
CA ALA A 44 -15.68 10.10 32.83
C ALA A 44 -16.58 9.37 33.85
N ASP A 45 -17.14 8.22 33.49
CA ASP A 45 -18.11 7.43 34.25
C ASP A 45 -17.59 6.01 34.57
N LYS A 46 -18.30 5.29 35.45
CA LYS A 46 -17.89 3.96 35.92
C LYS A 46 -18.15 2.83 34.93
N ASP A 47 -19.13 3.01 34.05
CA ASP A 47 -19.55 2.06 33.02
C ASP A 47 -18.99 2.37 31.62
N GLY A 48 -18.25 3.47 31.49
CA GLY A 48 -17.40 3.78 30.33
C GLY A 48 -18.09 4.43 29.14
N ARG A 49 -19.31 4.95 29.29
CA ARG A 49 -20.17 5.45 28.20
C ARG A 49 -20.02 6.95 27.94
N VAL A 50 -19.61 7.73 28.94
CA VAL A 50 -19.38 9.17 28.82
C VAL A 50 -17.89 9.45 28.62
N PRO A 51 -17.47 9.98 27.47
CA PRO A 51 -16.07 10.31 27.21
C PRO A 51 -15.66 11.63 27.86
N GLU A 52 -14.42 11.70 28.34
CA GLU A 52 -13.80 12.94 28.80
C GLU A 52 -12.92 13.55 27.70
N MET A 53 -13.36 14.67 27.14
CA MET A 53 -12.75 15.30 25.95
C MET A 53 -11.77 16.44 26.28
N ALA A 54 -10.89 16.22 27.28
CA ALA A 54 -9.90 17.19 27.76
C ALA A 54 -8.43 16.80 27.46
N GLY A 55 -8.22 15.82 26.60
CA GLY A 55 -6.92 15.35 26.14
C GLY A 55 -6.27 16.28 25.10
N ASN A 56 -4.98 16.06 24.87
CA ASN A 56 -4.20 16.73 23.82
C ASN A 56 -3.19 15.74 23.22
N THR A 57 -3.71 14.64 22.68
CA THR A 57 -2.88 13.53 22.19
C THR A 57 -2.11 13.96 20.94
N ALA A 58 -0.77 13.95 21.02
CA ALA A 58 0.07 14.31 19.88
C ALA A 58 0.02 13.22 18.80
N ILE A 59 -0.27 13.61 17.55
CA ILE A 59 -0.20 12.71 16.39
C ILE A 59 1.25 12.29 16.19
N SER A 60 1.64 11.07 16.61
CA SER A 60 3.01 10.55 16.52
C SER A 60 3.35 9.99 15.13
N ASN A 61 2.41 9.25 14.52
CA ASN A 61 2.58 8.60 13.24
C ASN A 61 1.77 9.31 12.14
N MET A 62 2.26 9.24 10.90
CA MET A 62 1.50 9.71 9.72
C MET A 62 1.21 8.49 8.84
N ILE A 63 -0.05 8.31 8.47
CA ILE A 63 -0.46 7.28 7.51
C ILE A 63 -0.78 7.96 6.19
N LEU A 64 -0.27 7.42 5.08
CA LEU A 64 -0.61 7.82 3.73
C LEU A 64 -1.37 6.70 3.04
N GLN A 65 -2.47 7.01 2.37
CA GLN A 65 -3.10 6.15 1.38
C GLN A 65 -2.73 6.70 0.00
N LEU A 66 -2.14 5.85 -0.84
CA LEU A 66 -1.64 6.21 -2.16
C LEU A 66 -2.26 5.29 -3.20
N THR A 67 -2.69 5.87 -4.32
CA THR A 67 -3.03 5.14 -5.53
C THR A 67 -2.05 5.54 -6.61
N ILE A 68 -1.33 4.58 -7.17
CA ILE A 68 -0.36 4.81 -8.26
C ILE A 68 -0.69 3.96 -9.47
N GLU A 69 -0.14 4.36 -10.61
CA GLU A 69 -0.03 3.57 -11.81
C GLU A 69 1.44 3.21 -12.05
N THR A 70 1.72 1.95 -12.34
CA THR A 70 3.03 1.50 -12.87
C THR A 70 2.99 1.21 -14.36
N VAL A 71 4.14 1.34 -15.01
CA VAL A 71 4.37 0.86 -16.38
C VAL A 71 5.56 -0.12 -16.42
N PRO A 72 5.53 -1.16 -17.27
CA PRO A 72 4.46 -1.54 -18.21
C PRO A 72 3.20 -2.09 -17.51
N GLY A 73 2.12 -2.30 -18.29
CA GLY A 73 0.90 -3.01 -17.88
C GLY A 73 -0.13 -2.18 -17.10
N GLU A 74 -0.02 -0.85 -17.08
CA GLU A 74 -1.03 0.10 -16.54
C GLU A 74 -1.53 -0.25 -15.11
N GLY A 75 -0.65 -0.91 -14.36
CA GLY A 75 -0.27 -0.74 -12.97
C GLY A 75 -1.13 -0.11 -11.87
N HIS A 76 -2.47 -0.09 -11.87
CA HIS A 76 -3.21 0.57 -10.77
C HIS A 76 -3.08 -0.19 -9.43
N TYR A 77 -2.25 0.33 -8.52
CA TYR A 77 -2.06 -0.16 -7.15
C TYR A 77 -2.56 0.85 -6.11
N GLU A 78 -3.28 0.37 -5.11
CA GLU A 78 -3.56 1.09 -3.87
C GLU A 78 -2.66 0.55 -2.75
N VAL A 79 -2.12 1.43 -1.91
CA VAL A 79 -1.33 1.06 -0.74
C VAL A 79 -1.61 1.96 0.47
N THR A 80 -1.56 1.38 1.65
CA THR A 80 -1.45 2.11 2.93
C THR A 80 -0.01 2.10 3.42
N MET A 81 0.62 3.27 3.55
CA MET A 81 2.01 3.45 3.98
C MET A 81 2.07 4.15 5.35
N ASN A 82 2.86 3.61 6.27
CA ASN A 82 3.13 4.23 7.57
C ASN A 82 4.44 5.01 7.50
N TYR A 83 4.46 6.28 7.90
CA TYR A 83 5.67 7.09 7.97
C TYR A 83 6.21 7.16 9.40
N ASP A 84 7.36 6.52 9.63
CA ASP A 84 8.12 6.61 10.87
C ASP A 84 8.92 7.93 10.87
N ARG A 85 8.44 8.92 11.61
CA ARG A 85 9.05 10.26 11.68
C ARG A 85 10.41 10.28 12.35
N TYR A 86 10.73 9.29 13.19
CA TYR A 86 12.03 9.21 13.87
C TYR A 86 13.10 8.62 12.94
N LYS A 87 12.71 7.67 12.08
CA LYS A 87 13.60 7.07 11.07
C LYS A 87 13.63 7.80 9.73
N GLY A 88 12.66 8.70 9.48
CA GLY A 88 12.51 9.41 8.22
C GLY A 88 12.17 8.49 7.04
N LYS A 89 11.48 7.38 7.29
CA LYS A 89 11.22 6.31 6.30
C LYS A 89 9.76 5.89 6.27
N PHE A 90 9.30 5.47 5.10
CA PHE A 90 8.03 4.78 4.98
C PHE A 90 8.20 3.28 5.27
N PHE A 91 7.15 2.71 5.84
CA PHE A 91 7.00 1.28 6.08
C PHE A 91 5.70 0.82 5.41
N VAL A 92 5.82 -0.26 4.64
CA VAL A 92 4.74 -0.93 3.91
C VAL A 92 4.92 -2.42 4.11
N LYS A 93 3.84 -3.16 4.31
CA LYS A 93 3.84 -4.62 4.21
C LYS A 93 3.28 -5.01 2.86
N GLU A 94 3.65 -6.20 2.37
CA GLU A 94 3.05 -6.73 1.13
C GLU A 94 1.52 -6.83 1.23
N THR A 95 1.00 -7.17 2.42
CA THR A 95 -0.44 -7.25 2.72
C THR A 95 -1.18 -5.93 2.52
N ASP A 96 -0.46 -4.82 2.56
CA ASP A 96 -1.03 -3.47 2.51
C ASP A 96 -1.05 -2.94 1.06
N ILE A 97 -0.57 -3.73 0.07
CA ILE A 97 -0.53 -3.40 -1.35
C ILE A 97 -1.61 -4.20 -2.09
N SER A 98 -2.60 -3.51 -2.65
CA SER A 98 -3.67 -4.07 -3.47
C SER A 98 -3.53 -3.64 -4.93
N ARG A 99 -3.67 -4.56 -5.89
CA ARG A 99 -3.82 -4.23 -7.31
C ARG A 99 -5.32 -4.08 -7.59
N ILE A 100 -5.77 -2.88 -7.95
CA ILE A 100 -7.20 -2.52 -7.95
C ILE A 100 -7.86 -2.59 -9.33
N ASN A 101 -7.09 -2.58 -10.43
CA ASN A 101 -7.61 -2.79 -11.78
C ASN A 101 -7.41 -4.23 -12.29
N LYS A 102 -8.08 -4.57 -13.40
CA LYS A 102 -8.06 -5.91 -13.99
C LYS A 102 -6.65 -6.30 -14.47
N TYR A 103 -6.14 -7.44 -14.01
CA TYR A 103 -4.79 -7.92 -14.39
C TYR A 103 -4.70 -8.40 -15.85
N GLY A 104 -5.85 -8.73 -16.46
CA GLY A 104 -5.92 -9.22 -17.84
C GLY A 104 -5.12 -10.51 -18.05
N ASN A 105 -4.41 -10.56 -19.18
CA ASN A 105 -3.45 -11.58 -19.61
C ASN A 105 -1.99 -11.21 -19.25
N GLN A 106 -1.77 -10.06 -18.57
CA GLN A 106 -0.43 -9.54 -18.30
C GLN A 106 0.41 -10.48 -17.41
N ALA A 107 -0.23 -11.38 -16.65
CA ALA A 107 0.43 -12.26 -15.69
C ALA A 107 0.36 -13.75 -16.06
N ASP A 108 -0.04 -14.12 -17.29
CA ASP A 108 -0.35 -15.51 -17.67
C ASP A 108 0.83 -16.48 -17.49
N CYS A 109 2.07 -16.00 -17.62
CA CYS A 109 3.30 -16.74 -17.35
C CYS A 109 3.48 -17.23 -15.89
N VAL A 110 2.69 -16.70 -14.94
CA VAL A 110 2.60 -17.16 -13.55
C VAL A 110 1.23 -17.73 -13.17
N VAL A 111 0.15 -17.39 -13.89
CA VAL A 111 -1.24 -17.84 -13.60
C VAL A 111 -1.36 -19.36 -13.49
N HIS A 112 -0.75 -20.10 -14.42
CA HIS A 112 -0.87 -21.57 -14.49
C HIS A 112 0.10 -22.34 -13.59
N LYS A 113 0.88 -21.64 -12.77
CA LYS A 113 1.86 -22.23 -11.85
C LYS A 113 1.38 -21.99 -10.43
N THR A 114 0.87 -23.04 -9.76
CA THR A 114 0.30 -22.97 -8.41
C THR A 114 1.20 -22.17 -7.46
N GLU A 115 2.49 -22.53 -7.42
CA GLU A 115 3.52 -21.90 -6.58
C GLU A 115 3.79 -20.42 -6.89
N LEU A 116 3.43 -19.90 -8.08
CA LEU A 116 3.66 -18.51 -8.49
C LEU A 116 2.38 -17.69 -8.61
N SER A 117 1.22 -18.29 -8.34
CA SER A 117 -0.10 -17.65 -8.49
C SER A 117 -0.24 -16.35 -7.67
N TYR A 118 0.45 -16.25 -6.52
CA TYR A 118 0.48 -15.03 -5.69
C TYR A 118 1.18 -13.85 -6.36
N LEU A 119 2.07 -14.09 -7.34
CA LEU A 119 2.76 -13.03 -8.10
C LEU A 119 1.86 -12.37 -9.15
N ARG A 120 0.66 -12.89 -9.40
CA ARG A 120 -0.25 -12.39 -10.46
C ARG A 120 -0.63 -10.90 -10.29
N LYS A 121 -0.57 -10.39 -9.06
CA LYS A 121 -0.77 -8.96 -8.73
C LYS A 121 0.44 -8.07 -9.04
N TYR A 122 1.65 -8.61 -9.21
CA TYR A 122 2.91 -7.85 -9.35
C TYR A 122 3.70 -8.14 -10.63
N CYS A 123 3.49 -9.30 -11.25
CA CYS A 123 4.20 -9.73 -12.45
C CYS A 123 3.50 -9.25 -13.71
N VAL A 124 4.19 -8.44 -14.52
CA VAL A 124 3.89 -8.28 -15.95
C VAL A 124 4.86 -9.16 -16.72
N CYS A 125 4.34 -10.06 -17.56
CA CYS A 125 5.11 -11.05 -18.28
C CYS A 125 5.93 -10.41 -19.41
N ARG A 126 7.16 -10.89 -19.58
CA ARG A 126 7.99 -10.53 -20.74
C ARG A 126 7.30 -10.88 -22.05
N GLY A 127 7.30 -9.95 -23.00
CA GLY A 127 6.58 -10.05 -24.27
C GLY A 127 5.11 -9.59 -24.21
N SER A 128 4.62 -9.21 -23.03
CA SER A 128 3.28 -8.64 -22.80
C SER A 128 3.34 -7.15 -22.38
N GLU A 129 4.46 -6.47 -22.62
CA GLU A 129 4.63 -5.04 -22.33
C GLU A 129 3.86 -4.16 -23.32
N MET A 130 2.65 -3.75 -22.94
CA MET A 130 2.03 -2.48 -23.35
C MET A 130 2.20 -1.46 -22.22
#